data_AF-A0A523X3V7-F1
#
_entry.id   AF-A0A523X3V7-F1
#
_cell.length_a   1.000
_cell.length_b   1.000
_cell.length_c   1.000
_cell.angle_alpha   90.00
_cell.angle_beta   90.00
_cell.angle_gamma   90.00
#
_symmetry.space_group_name_H-M   'P 1'
#
loop_
_entity.id
_entity.type
_entity.pdbx_description
1 polymer ?
#
loop_
_entity_poly.entity_id
_entity_poly.type
_entity_poly.pdbx_seq_one_letter_code
_entity_poly.pdbx_strand_id
1 'polypeptide(L)'
;MKKVLLVNTLIMTVFILAFIQTGCQKPPSPEELKASLEIVDMETKWVKKYYHPWPSKLTLVPAISFRVKNLTEKAIRHISFEAVFRFIDDTETLGEGFLPGLPGGPIPPGEMSDVILLKSRLGVEGKSINHFRNSPHWKTASVKLFVRSQGSRFTLMGEWEISRKIDFKEPESYPPKKEKKLTSY
;
A
#
# COMPACT_ATOMS: atom_id res chain seq x y z
N MET A 1 18.20 -30.11 54.68
CA MET A 1 17.50 -28.83 54.43
C MET A 1 18.31 -27.86 53.56
N LYS A 2 19.59 -27.55 53.87
CA LYS A 2 20.41 -26.61 53.08
C LYS A 2 20.56 -26.97 51.58
N LYS A 3 20.72 -28.25 51.22
CA LYS A 3 20.83 -28.69 49.81
C LYS A 3 19.55 -28.47 48.98
N VAL A 4 18.37 -28.67 49.59
CA VAL A 4 17.07 -28.44 48.92
C VAL A 4 16.82 -26.94 48.72
N LEU A 5 17.22 -26.12 49.69
CA LEU A 5 17.16 -24.66 49.57
C LEU A 5 18.03 -24.14 48.42
N LEU A 6 19.23 -24.73 48.25
CA LEU A 6 20.21 -24.37 47.21
C LEU A 6 19.79 -24.80 45.80
N VAL A 7 19.16 -25.97 45.68
CA VAL A 7 18.58 -26.45 44.41
C VAL A 7 17.37 -25.61 44.00
N ASN A 8 16.50 -25.25 44.95
CA ASN A 8 15.34 -24.40 44.66
C ASN A 8 15.73 -22.95 44.30
N THR A 9 16.80 -22.40 44.90
CA THR A 9 17.34 -21.11 44.48
C THR A 9 17.94 -21.19 43.08
N LEU A 10 18.67 -22.27 42.75
CA LEU A 10 19.24 -22.46 41.42
C LEU A 10 18.16 -22.56 40.33
N ILE A 11 17.07 -23.30 40.58
CA ILE A 11 15.94 -23.44 39.64
C ILE A 11 15.22 -22.11 39.42
N MET A 12 14.98 -21.32 40.49
CA MET A 12 14.37 -19.99 40.39
C MET A 12 15.23 -19.02 39.56
N THR A 13 16.56 -19.05 39.72
CA THR A 13 17.47 -18.17 38.95
C THR A 13 17.47 -18.54 37.46
N VAL A 14 17.42 -19.84 37.13
CA VAL A 14 17.32 -20.30 35.72
C VAL A 14 15.98 -19.89 35.09
N PHE A 15 14.88 -19.96 35.85
CA PHE A 15 13.58 -19.49 35.38
C PHE A 15 13.55 -17.98 35.14
N ILE A 16 14.14 -17.18 36.05
CA ILE A 16 14.22 -15.72 35.89
C ILE A 16 15.08 -15.34 34.67
N LEU A 17 16.22 -16.00 34.44
CA LEU A 17 17.05 -15.73 33.25
C LEU A 17 16.35 -16.10 31.93
N ALA A 18 15.53 -17.15 31.90
CA ALA A 18 14.79 -17.56 30.71
C ALA A 18 13.72 -16.54 30.29
N PHE A 19 13.13 -15.79 31.24
CA PHE A 19 12.11 -14.78 30.96
C PHE A 19 12.66 -13.44 30.46
N ILE A 20 13.95 -13.14 30.65
CA ILE A 20 14.55 -11.86 30.22
C ILE A 20 14.76 -11.81 28.69
N GLN A 21 14.80 -12.96 27.99
CA GLN A 21 15.16 -13.02 26.58
C GLN A 21 14.00 -12.81 25.58
N THR A 22 12.74 -12.74 26.03
CA THR A 22 11.59 -12.71 25.10
C THR A 22 10.99 -11.32 24.85
N GLY A 23 11.53 -10.25 25.45
CA GLY A 23 10.86 -8.94 25.47
C GLY A 23 11.37 -7.85 24.52
N CYS A 24 12.60 -7.93 24.03
CA CYS A 24 13.22 -6.86 23.22
C CYS A 24 13.86 -7.42 21.94
N GLN A 25 13.04 -7.77 20.96
CA GLN A 25 13.56 -7.97 19.61
C GLN A 25 13.88 -6.59 19.01
N LYS A 26 15.14 -6.38 18.66
CA LYS A 26 15.58 -5.15 17.98
C LYS A 26 14.81 -5.03 16.66
N PRO A 27 14.33 -3.83 16.28
CA PRO A 27 13.73 -3.62 14.97
C PRO A 27 14.71 -4.05 13.87
N PRO A 28 14.24 -4.69 12.78
CA PRO A 28 15.11 -5.13 11.71
C PRO A 28 15.81 -3.93 11.05
N SER A 29 17.05 -4.14 10.59
CA SER A 29 17.74 -3.16 9.76
C SER A 29 17.07 -3.04 8.37
N PRO A 30 17.30 -1.94 7.64
CA PRO A 30 16.82 -1.80 6.26
C PRO A 30 17.28 -2.95 5.34
N GLU A 31 18.50 -3.44 5.51
CA GLU A 31 19.09 -4.54 4.73
C GLU A 31 18.41 -5.86 5.05
N GLU A 32 18.18 -6.15 6.34
CA GLU A 32 17.42 -7.32 6.79
C GLU A 32 15.97 -7.28 6.28
N LEU A 33 15.35 -6.10 6.29
CA LEU A 33 13.98 -5.92 5.82
C LEU A 33 13.86 -6.12 4.30
N LYS A 34 14.86 -5.68 3.52
CA LYS A 34 14.93 -5.96 2.08
C LYS A 34 15.18 -7.42 1.79
N ALA A 35 16.04 -8.08 2.55
CA ALA A 35 16.36 -9.50 2.36
C ALA A 35 15.21 -10.44 2.77
N SER A 36 14.30 -9.98 3.62
CA SER A 36 13.19 -10.79 4.14
C SER A 36 11.95 -10.82 3.25
N LEU A 37 11.87 -9.93 2.26
CA LEU A 37 10.65 -9.67 1.51
C LEU A 37 10.95 -9.51 0.03
N GLU A 38 10.09 -10.07 -0.80
CA GLU A 38 10.10 -9.82 -2.24
C GLU A 38 8.76 -9.22 -2.66
N ILE A 39 8.80 -8.16 -3.48
CA ILE A 39 7.62 -7.58 -4.10
C ILE A 39 7.36 -8.32 -5.41
N VAL A 40 6.21 -8.99 -5.51
CA VAL A 40 5.82 -9.80 -6.67
C VAL A 40 4.46 -9.38 -7.19
N ASP A 41 4.10 -9.81 -8.41
CA ASP A 41 2.83 -9.48 -9.09
C ASP A 41 2.52 -7.98 -9.13
N MET A 42 3.55 -7.17 -9.30
CA MET A 42 3.45 -5.72 -9.27
C MET A 42 2.79 -5.19 -10.56
N GLU A 43 1.76 -4.37 -10.39
CA GLU A 43 1.11 -3.61 -11.46
C GLU A 43 0.87 -2.17 -11.00
N THR A 44 1.08 -1.21 -11.90
CA THR A 44 0.70 0.19 -11.72
C THR A 44 -0.39 0.58 -12.70
N LYS A 45 -1.33 1.43 -12.26
CA LYS A 45 -2.46 1.88 -13.08
C LYS A 45 -3.10 3.15 -12.51
N TRP A 46 -3.96 3.78 -13.30
CA TRP A 46 -4.85 4.85 -12.85
C TRP A 46 -6.22 4.28 -12.54
N VAL A 47 -6.74 4.56 -11.35
CA VAL A 47 -8.06 4.08 -10.89
C VAL A 47 -8.99 5.26 -10.61
N LYS A 48 -10.29 5.02 -10.76
CA LYS A 48 -11.32 6.00 -10.39
C LYS A 48 -11.27 6.28 -8.88
N LYS A 49 -11.08 7.56 -8.52
CA LYS A 49 -11.39 8.07 -7.18
C LYS A 49 -12.82 8.62 -7.10
N TYR A 50 -13.23 9.36 -8.13
CA TYR A 50 -14.55 9.99 -8.18
C TYR A 50 -15.07 10.04 -9.61
N TYR A 51 -16.38 9.87 -9.79
CA TYR A 51 -17.04 10.03 -11.09
C TYR A 51 -18.45 10.59 -10.88
N HIS A 52 -18.81 11.57 -11.71
CA HIS A 52 -20.14 12.16 -11.78
C HIS A 52 -20.48 12.41 -13.25
N PRO A 53 -21.64 11.93 -13.74
CA PRO A 53 -21.98 12.04 -15.16
C PRO A 53 -22.42 13.46 -15.57
N TRP A 54 -23.14 14.18 -14.71
CA TRP A 54 -23.64 15.53 -15.00
C TRP A 54 -23.70 16.42 -13.74
N PRO A 55 -22.93 17.51 -13.63
CA PRO A 55 -21.88 17.93 -14.56
C PRO A 55 -20.77 16.87 -14.61
N SER A 56 -20.20 16.65 -15.80
CA SER A 56 -19.23 15.58 -16.03
C SER A 56 -17.93 15.86 -15.29
N LYS A 57 -17.61 15.00 -14.32
CA LYS A 57 -16.39 15.08 -13.51
C LYS A 57 -15.86 13.66 -13.28
N LEU A 58 -14.61 13.43 -13.61
CA LEU A 58 -13.88 12.19 -13.37
C LEU A 58 -12.55 12.55 -12.70
N THR A 59 -12.30 12.00 -11.52
CA THR A 59 -11.01 12.12 -10.84
C THR A 59 -10.34 10.76 -10.85
N LEU A 60 -9.14 10.70 -11.44
CA LEU A 60 -8.30 9.52 -11.46
C LEU A 60 -7.13 9.71 -10.50
N VAL A 61 -6.76 8.65 -9.78
CA VAL A 61 -5.57 8.61 -8.93
C VAL A 61 -4.65 7.48 -9.41
N PRO A 62 -3.32 7.68 -9.33
CA PRO A 62 -2.40 6.58 -9.55
C PRO A 62 -2.52 5.55 -8.42
N ALA A 63 -2.24 4.30 -8.75
CA ALA A 63 -2.28 3.19 -7.83
C ALA A 63 -1.20 2.16 -8.19
N ILE A 64 -0.74 1.47 -7.16
CA ILE A 64 0.12 0.29 -7.27
C ILE A 64 -0.59 -0.88 -6.58
N SER A 65 -0.67 -2.01 -7.28
CA SER A 65 -1.06 -3.29 -6.72
C SER A 65 0.11 -4.26 -6.73
N PHE A 66 0.28 -5.04 -5.67
CA PHE A 66 1.38 -5.98 -5.54
C PHE A 66 1.04 -7.05 -4.49
N ARG A 67 1.84 -8.12 -4.47
CA ARG A 67 1.90 -9.07 -3.36
C ARG A 67 3.28 -9.04 -2.73
N VAL A 68 3.38 -9.55 -1.52
CA VAL A 68 4.63 -9.68 -0.78
C VAL A 68 4.88 -11.14 -0.50
N LYS A 69 6.04 -11.64 -0.93
CA LYS A 69 6.51 -12.99 -0.64
C LYS A 69 7.44 -12.97 0.57
N ASN A 70 7.22 -13.89 1.50
CA ASN A 70 8.06 -14.06 2.67
C ASN A 70 9.28 -14.93 2.33
N LEU A 71 10.47 -14.35 2.42
CA LEU A 71 11.73 -15.07 2.16
C LEU A 71 12.38 -15.63 3.45
N THR A 72 11.74 -15.44 4.60
CA THR A 72 12.28 -15.86 5.90
C THR A 72 11.65 -17.15 6.40
N GLU A 73 12.28 -17.75 7.40
CA GLU A 73 11.77 -18.93 8.11
C GLU A 73 10.71 -18.59 9.18
N LYS A 74 10.36 -17.31 9.35
CA LYS A 74 9.39 -16.84 10.37
C LYS A 74 8.21 -16.16 9.70
N ALA A 75 7.03 -16.28 10.32
CA ALA A 75 5.86 -15.57 9.82
C ALA A 75 6.01 -14.05 9.99
N ILE A 76 5.72 -13.27 8.95
CA ILE A 76 5.71 -11.81 8.99
C ILE A 76 4.35 -11.33 9.50
N ARG A 77 4.34 -10.57 10.58
CA ARG A 77 3.09 -10.14 11.26
C ARG A 77 2.86 -8.63 11.23
N HIS A 78 3.90 -7.85 11.46
CA HIS A 78 3.78 -6.42 11.75
C HIS A 78 4.52 -5.58 10.72
N ILE A 79 3.94 -5.49 9.53
CA ILE A 79 4.51 -4.74 8.42
C ILE A 79 3.54 -3.65 7.96
N SER A 80 4.06 -2.48 7.64
CA SER A 80 3.27 -1.40 7.02
C SER A 80 3.89 -0.99 5.71
N PHE A 81 3.04 -0.56 4.77
CA PHE A 81 3.45 -0.12 3.46
C PHE A 81 3.06 1.33 3.24
N GLU A 82 3.93 2.08 2.58
CA GLU A 82 3.69 3.44 2.16
C GLU A 82 4.10 3.59 0.70
N ALA A 83 3.21 4.12 -0.13
CA ALA A 83 3.47 4.43 -1.53
C ALA A 83 3.46 5.95 -1.69
N VAL A 84 4.57 6.52 -2.14
CA VAL A 84 4.70 7.95 -2.43
C VAL A 84 4.66 8.15 -3.94
N PHE A 85 3.64 8.84 -4.43
CA PHE A 85 3.40 9.08 -5.84
C PHE A 85 3.85 10.49 -6.23
N ARG A 86 4.58 10.61 -7.35
CA ARG A 86 5.07 11.89 -7.87
C ARG A 86 4.92 11.95 -9.38
N PHE A 87 4.84 13.15 -9.94
CA PHE A 87 5.07 13.31 -11.37
C PHE A 87 6.57 13.29 -11.63
N ILE A 88 7.02 12.69 -12.74
CA ILE A 88 8.45 12.46 -12.99
C ILE A 88 9.24 13.78 -13.14
N ASP A 89 8.63 14.79 -13.77
CA ASP A 89 9.26 16.10 -14.03
C ASP A 89 8.81 17.18 -13.05
N ASP A 90 8.30 16.79 -11.88
CA ASP A 90 7.73 17.71 -10.90
C ASP A 90 8.38 17.50 -9.54
N THR A 91 8.61 18.60 -8.82
CA THR A 91 9.17 18.55 -7.46
C THR A 91 8.09 18.22 -6.44
N GLU A 92 6.82 18.45 -6.79
CA GLU A 92 5.68 18.21 -5.92
C GLU A 92 5.25 16.75 -5.89
N THR A 93 4.80 16.32 -4.70
CA THR A 93 4.26 14.97 -4.49
C THR A 93 2.78 14.97 -4.88
N LEU A 94 2.41 14.08 -5.81
CA LEU A 94 1.02 13.87 -6.23
C LEU A 94 0.18 13.28 -5.09
N GLY A 95 0.80 12.56 -4.18
CA GLY A 95 0.18 12.15 -2.92
C GLY A 95 0.75 10.83 -2.44
N GLU A 96 0.19 10.34 -1.35
CA GLU A 96 0.65 9.12 -0.68
C GLU A 96 -0.51 8.15 -0.46
N GLY A 97 -0.19 6.86 -0.36
CA GLY A 97 -1.08 5.80 0.09
C GLY A 97 -0.41 5.02 1.21
N PHE A 98 -1.13 4.77 2.30
CA PHE A 98 -0.57 4.12 3.48
C PHE A 98 -1.45 2.96 3.93
N LEU A 99 -0.83 1.83 4.26
CA LEU A 99 -1.49 0.65 4.79
C LEU A 99 -0.79 0.19 6.07
N PRO A 100 -1.40 0.41 7.25
CA PRO A 100 -0.89 -0.08 8.51
C PRO A 100 -1.29 -1.55 8.72
N GLY A 101 -0.35 -2.47 8.54
CA GLY A 101 -0.60 -3.89 8.75
C GLY A 101 -0.99 -4.64 7.48
N LEU A 102 -1.08 -5.97 7.59
CA LEU A 102 -1.48 -6.85 6.50
C LEU A 102 -2.99 -7.14 6.57
N PRO A 103 -3.75 -6.93 5.48
CA PRO A 103 -5.20 -7.10 5.48
C PRO A 103 -5.63 -8.57 5.65
N GLY A 104 -4.82 -9.52 5.18
CA GLY A 104 -5.05 -10.97 5.29
C GLY A 104 -4.41 -11.63 6.52
N GLY A 105 -3.80 -10.85 7.43
CA GLY A 105 -3.07 -11.38 8.57
C GLY A 105 -1.61 -11.76 8.25
N PRO A 106 -0.96 -12.60 9.08
CA PRO A 106 0.45 -12.92 8.92
C PRO A 106 0.75 -13.65 7.62
N ILE A 107 1.91 -13.36 6.99
CA ILE A 107 2.41 -14.11 5.84
C ILE A 107 3.30 -15.25 6.36
N PRO A 108 2.94 -16.53 6.20
CA PRO A 108 3.79 -17.66 6.60
C PRO A 108 5.13 -17.70 5.85
N PRO A 109 6.13 -18.45 6.33
CA PRO A 109 7.39 -18.68 5.61
C PRO A 109 7.18 -19.18 4.18
N GLY A 110 7.84 -18.57 3.19
CA GLY A 110 7.75 -18.97 1.78
C GLY A 110 6.46 -18.57 1.04
N GLU A 111 5.42 -18.17 1.79
CA GLU A 111 4.10 -17.84 1.25
C GLU A 111 4.00 -16.39 0.76
N MET A 112 2.91 -16.11 0.04
CA MET A 112 2.58 -14.77 -0.45
C MET A 112 1.40 -14.15 0.29
N SER A 113 1.40 -12.83 0.40
CA SER A 113 0.23 -12.08 0.87
C SER A 113 -0.92 -12.11 -0.14
N ASP A 114 -2.10 -11.71 0.34
CA ASP A 114 -3.16 -11.18 -0.54
C ASP A 114 -2.65 -9.98 -1.35
N VAL A 115 -3.39 -9.64 -2.42
CA VAL A 115 -3.09 -8.46 -3.22
C VAL A 115 -3.31 -7.20 -2.38
N ILE A 116 -2.25 -6.41 -2.24
CA ILE A 116 -2.25 -5.10 -1.60
C ILE A 116 -2.46 -4.05 -2.68
N LEU A 117 -3.41 -3.14 -2.47
CA LEU A 117 -3.65 -1.99 -3.35
C LEU A 117 -3.42 -0.69 -2.58
N LEU A 118 -2.43 0.09 -3.01
CA LEU A 118 -2.19 1.44 -2.52
C LEU A 118 -2.56 2.46 -3.59
N LYS A 119 -3.32 3.48 -3.20
CA LYS A 119 -3.78 4.56 -4.08
C LYS A 119 -3.29 5.89 -3.53
N SER A 120 -2.94 6.81 -4.41
CA SER A 120 -2.67 8.18 -4.00
C SER A 120 -3.93 8.84 -3.42
N ARG A 121 -3.74 9.67 -2.39
CA ARG A 121 -4.80 10.52 -1.84
C ARG A 121 -5.21 11.65 -2.79
N LEU A 122 -4.32 12.14 -3.65
CA LEU A 122 -4.65 13.15 -4.68
C LEU A 122 -4.43 12.59 -6.08
N GLY A 123 -5.02 13.26 -7.06
CA GLY A 123 -5.07 12.80 -8.42
C GLY A 123 -5.40 13.92 -9.38
N VAL A 124 -5.66 13.54 -10.61
CA VAL A 124 -5.97 14.46 -11.70
C VAL A 124 -7.47 14.49 -11.95
N GLU A 125 -8.01 15.69 -12.18
CA GLU A 125 -9.40 15.88 -12.55
C GLU A 125 -9.55 16.03 -14.07
N GLY A 126 -10.66 15.52 -14.59
CA GLY A 126 -11.02 15.60 -15.99
C GLY A 126 -12.51 15.37 -16.18
N LYS A 127 -12.95 15.27 -17.43
CA LYS A 127 -14.37 15.07 -17.76
C LYS A 127 -14.70 13.64 -18.15
N SER A 128 -13.75 12.94 -18.77
CA SER A 128 -13.91 11.58 -19.28
C SER A 128 -12.57 10.88 -19.50
N ILE A 129 -12.59 9.57 -19.76
CA ILE A 129 -11.43 8.77 -20.16
C ILE A 129 -10.77 9.35 -21.42
N ASN A 130 -11.58 9.75 -22.41
CA ASN A 130 -11.07 10.37 -23.63
C ASN A 130 -10.38 11.71 -23.35
N HIS A 131 -10.87 12.49 -22.38
CA HIS A 131 -10.19 13.72 -21.96
C HIS A 131 -8.78 13.43 -21.44
N PHE A 132 -8.58 12.39 -20.63
CA PHE A 132 -7.25 12.02 -20.14
C PHE A 132 -6.32 11.55 -21.26
N ARG A 133 -6.81 10.67 -22.15
CA ARG A 133 -6.01 10.14 -23.26
C ARG A 133 -5.50 11.21 -24.23
N ASN A 134 -6.28 12.27 -24.40
CA ASN A 134 -5.98 13.35 -25.34
C ASN A 134 -5.34 14.58 -24.66
N SER A 135 -5.25 14.60 -23.33
CA SER A 135 -4.72 15.76 -22.61
C SER A 135 -3.18 15.72 -22.57
N PRO A 136 -2.49 16.76 -23.07
CA PRO A 136 -1.04 16.85 -22.95
C PRO A 136 -0.59 17.06 -21.50
N HIS A 137 -1.50 17.46 -20.61
CA HIS A 137 -1.23 17.68 -19.19
C HIS A 137 -1.33 16.41 -18.35
N TRP A 138 -1.73 15.27 -18.93
CA TRP A 138 -1.68 14.00 -18.22
C TRP A 138 -0.23 13.49 -18.20
N LYS A 139 0.52 14.03 -17.23
CA LYS A 139 1.94 13.75 -17.02
C LYS A 139 2.17 12.30 -16.56
N THR A 140 3.34 11.79 -16.89
CA THR A 140 3.80 10.50 -16.36
C THR A 140 4.11 10.64 -14.88
N ALA A 141 3.67 9.65 -14.09
CA ALA A 141 3.92 9.59 -12.65
C ALA A 141 4.82 8.40 -12.31
N SER A 142 5.48 8.46 -11.16
CA SER A 142 6.19 7.34 -10.55
C SER A 142 5.68 7.09 -9.13
N VAL A 143 5.98 5.90 -8.63
CA VAL A 143 5.70 5.50 -7.25
C VAL A 143 6.94 4.92 -6.60
N LYS A 144 7.24 5.40 -5.40
CA LYS A 144 8.21 4.79 -4.48
C LYS A 144 7.46 4.01 -3.43
N LEU A 145 7.73 2.71 -3.32
CA LEU A 145 7.16 1.86 -2.28
C LEU A 145 8.15 1.73 -1.12
N PHE A 146 7.69 2.09 0.06
CA PHE A 146 8.41 1.94 1.30
C PHE A 146 7.73 0.90 2.18
N VAL A 147 8.55 0.25 2.99
CA VAL A 147 8.10 -0.75 3.95
C VAL A 147 8.71 -0.48 5.31
N ARG A 148 7.97 -0.78 6.37
CA ARG A 148 8.47 -0.74 7.75
C ARG A 148 7.97 -1.95 8.53
N SER A 149 8.78 -2.44 9.46
CA SER A 149 8.41 -3.52 10.37
C SER A 149 8.76 -3.14 11.81
N GLN A 150 7.87 -3.41 12.76
CA GLN A 150 8.11 -3.28 14.22
C GLN A 150 8.97 -2.07 14.66
N GLY A 151 8.56 -0.85 14.31
CA GLY A 151 9.28 0.37 14.73
C GLY A 151 10.59 0.64 13.97
N SER A 152 10.92 -0.15 12.94
CA SER A 152 11.98 0.17 11.99
C SER A 152 11.68 1.48 11.24
N ARG A 153 12.72 2.07 10.65
CA ARG A 153 12.55 3.14 9.67
C ARG A 153 11.90 2.60 8.39
N PHE A 154 11.25 3.49 7.67
CA PHE A 154 10.77 3.19 6.31
C PHE A 154 11.97 2.90 5.39
N THR A 155 11.89 1.77 4.71
CA THR A 155 12.91 1.26 3.79
C THR A 155 12.34 1.23 2.39
N LEU A 156 13.03 1.87 1.44
CA LEU A 156 12.63 1.87 0.03
C LEU A 156 12.79 0.47 -0.56
N MET A 157 11.69 -0.12 -1.01
CA MET A 157 11.67 -1.45 -1.66
C MET A 157 11.84 -1.34 -3.17
N GLY A 158 11.33 -0.28 -3.78
CA GLY A 158 11.46 -0.07 -5.21
C GLY A 158 10.80 1.20 -5.69
N GLU A 159 11.09 1.55 -6.94
CA GLU A 159 10.51 2.66 -7.66
C GLU A 159 10.05 2.18 -9.03
N TRP A 160 8.83 2.56 -9.42
CA TRP A 160 8.25 2.18 -10.70
C TRP A 160 7.54 3.35 -11.36
N GLU A 161 7.54 3.36 -12.68
CA GLU A 161 6.68 4.25 -13.45
C GLU A 161 5.21 3.79 -13.36
N ILE A 162 4.30 4.75 -13.26
CA ILE A 162 2.85 4.50 -13.32
C ILE A 162 2.43 4.33 -14.76
N SER A 163 1.96 3.13 -15.09
CA SER A 163 1.40 2.85 -16.41
C SER A 163 0.25 3.79 -16.74
N ARG A 164 0.14 4.17 -18.02
CA ARG A 164 -1.01 4.92 -18.56
C ARG A 164 -2.29 4.08 -18.72
N LYS A 165 -2.33 2.87 -18.16
CA LYS A 165 -3.57 2.08 -18.10
C LYS A 165 -4.58 2.74 -17.15
N ILE A 166 -5.81 2.92 -17.62
CA ILE A 166 -6.93 3.40 -16.82
C ILE A 166 -7.86 2.22 -16.53
N ASP A 167 -8.01 1.88 -15.26
CA ASP A 167 -8.93 0.86 -14.76
C ASP A 167 -10.23 1.53 -14.32
N PHE A 168 -10.96 1.99 -15.33
CA PHE A 168 -12.29 2.54 -15.23
C PHE A 168 -12.97 2.44 -16.59
N LYS A 169 -14.23 2.00 -16.59
CA LYS A 169 -15.14 2.11 -17.74
C LYS A 169 -16.24 3.09 -17.38
N GLU A 170 -16.45 4.06 -18.26
CA GLU A 170 -17.60 4.95 -18.14
C GLU A 170 -18.89 4.18 -18.35
N PRO A 171 -19.93 4.42 -17.54
CA PRO A 171 -21.25 3.89 -17.83
C PRO A 171 -21.77 4.49 -19.13
N GLU A 172 -22.60 3.74 -19.85
CA GLU A 172 -23.33 4.26 -21.02
C GLU A 172 -24.12 5.52 -20.61
N SER A 173 -24.12 6.54 -21.48
CA SER A 173 -24.76 7.81 -21.17
C SER A 173 -26.26 7.59 -20.92
N TYR A 174 -26.75 8.08 -19.79
CA TYR A 174 -28.19 8.22 -19.60
C TYR A 174 -28.72 9.21 -20.65
N PRO A 175 -29.76 8.86 -21.44
CA PRO A 175 -30.33 9.79 -22.38
C PRO A 175 -30.78 11.05 -21.63
N PRO A 176 -30.58 12.26 -22.18
CA PRO A 176 -31.00 13.48 -21.52
C PRO A 176 -32.50 13.35 -21.20
N LYS A 177 -32.84 13.58 -19.93
CA LYS A 177 -34.23 13.60 -19.46
C LYS A 177 -34.94 14.67 -20.29
N LYS A 178 -35.80 14.28 -21.24
CA LYS A 178 -36.54 15.22 -22.08
C LYS A 178 -37.21 16.26 -21.16
N GLU A 179 -36.78 17.51 -21.25
CA GLU A 179 -37.48 18.60 -20.59
C GLU A 179 -38.93 18.57 -21.09
N LYS A 180 -39.87 18.28 -20.18
CA LYS A 180 -41.28 18.53 -20.46
C LYS A 180 -41.39 20.03 -20.64
N LYS A 181 -41.48 20.49 -21.89
CA LYS A 181 -41.96 21.84 -22.21
C LYS A 181 -43.29 22.02 -21.49
N LEU A 182 -43.29 22.83 -20.43
CA LEU A 182 -44.50 23.37 -19.85
C LEU A 182 -45.09 24.27 -20.94
N THR A 183 -46.06 23.75 -21.68
CA THR A 183 -46.98 24.57 -22.46
C THR A 183 -47.81 25.37 -21.46
N SER A 184 -47.44 26.63 -21.26
CA SER A 184 -48.30 27.62 -20.63
C SER A 184 -49.53 27.80 -21.52
N TYR A 185 -50.71 27.54 -20.97
CA TYR A 185 -52.00 27.94 -21.53
C TYR A 185 -52.23 29.43 -21.31
#